data_AF-A0A3B0ULY4-F1
#
_entry.id   AF-A0A3B0ULY4-F1
#
_cell.length_a   1.000
_cell.length_b   1.000
_cell.length_c   1.000
_cell.angle_alpha   90.00
_cell.angle_beta   90.00
_cell.angle_gamma   90.00
#
_symmetry.space_group_name_H-M   'P 1'
#
loop_
_entity.id
_entity.type
_entity.pdbx_description
1 polymer ?
#
loop_
_entity_poly.entity_id
_entity_poly.type
_entity_poly.pdbx_seq_one_letter_code
_entity_poly.pdbx_strand_id
1 'polypeptide(L)'
;MHLHIAEQILELTVANGNGRLHKLLTAEWPIFYLGSVAPDVNAISDLPREATHFYKMPPDRQEMAYPTMLKRYPQLNDVAAMPAAQTVCVAAYSAHLMLDLIWLREVVYPYFYLPKALGSRWQREIIHFALLTFLDMLALQALPKTAVSTLAAATSRHCLPFIEDNLLLYQWRDVLVAQLQPGAPIKTVEIYAGRLGMSVAEFGANLQNKQWMQTHLFDKIPVDKVQAVLQAAVPQREQ
;
A
#
# COMPACT_ATOMS: atom_id res chain seq x y z
N MET A 1 -3.50 2.05 3.60
CA MET A 1 -4.42 1.79 2.46
C MET A 1 -4.36 0.37 1.93
N HIS A 2 -3.18 -0.20 1.64
CA HIS A 2 -3.06 -1.54 1.01
C HIS A 2 -3.80 -2.66 1.74
N LEU A 3 -3.76 -2.71 3.08
CA LEU A 3 -4.52 -3.71 3.85
C LEU A 3 -6.04 -3.60 3.64
N HIS A 4 -6.56 -2.37 3.51
CA HIS A 4 -8.00 -2.18 3.25
C HIS A 4 -8.37 -2.64 1.83
N ILE A 5 -7.50 -2.40 0.85
CA ILE A 5 -7.66 -2.94 -0.50
C ILE A 5 -7.58 -4.46 -0.50
N ALA A 6 -6.72 -5.06 0.31
CA ALA A 6 -6.66 -6.51 0.48
C ALA A 6 -8.00 -7.07 0.96
N GLU A 7 -8.60 -6.49 2.01
CA GLU A 7 -9.93 -6.88 2.50
C GLU A 7 -11.00 -6.82 1.39
N GLN A 8 -11.02 -5.75 0.58
CA GLN A 8 -11.92 -5.65 -0.57
C GLN A 8 -11.70 -6.75 -1.62
N ILE A 9 -10.44 -7.10 -1.89
CA ILE A 9 -10.10 -8.21 -2.80
C ILE A 9 -10.69 -9.53 -2.27
N LEU A 10 -10.57 -9.81 -0.97
CA LEU A 10 -11.14 -11.03 -0.37
C LEU A 10 -12.67 -11.05 -0.50
N GLU A 11 -13.34 -9.93 -0.24
CA GLU A 11 -14.80 -9.82 -0.36
C GLU A 11 -15.32 -10.10 -1.78
N LEU A 12 -14.57 -9.72 -2.82
CA LEU A 12 -14.91 -10.03 -4.20
C LEU A 12 -14.80 -11.52 -4.52
N THR A 13 -13.86 -12.22 -3.89
CA THR A 13 -13.67 -13.65 -4.16
C THR A 13 -14.85 -14.49 -3.67
N VAL A 14 -15.61 -14.00 -2.68
CA VAL A 14 -16.86 -14.62 -2.22
C VAL A 14 -17.92 -14.60 -3.32
N ALA A 15 -18.00 -13.50 -4.07
CA ALA A 15 -19.03 -13.27 -5.06
C ALA A 15 -18.70 -13.87 -6.45
N ASN A 16 -17.46 -14.31 -6.68
CA ASN A 16 -16.97 -14.67 -8.00
C ASN A 16 -16.47 -16.12 -8.10
N GLY A 17 -16.91 -16.81 -9.16
CA GLY A 17 -16.39 -18.12 -9.56
C GLY A 17 -16.92 -19.30 -8.72
N ASN A 18 -16.17 -20.41 -8.71
CA ASN A 18 -16.58 -21.67 -8.06
C ASN A 18 -16.12 -21.79 -6.60
N GLY A 19 -15.75 -20.68 -5.95
CA GLY A 19 -15.27 -20.63 -4.57
C GLY A 19 -13.85 -21.15 -4.32
N ARG A 20 -13.16 -21.70 -5.33
CA ARG A 20 -11.77 -22.20 -5.19
C ARG A 20 -10.80 -21.08 -4.79
N LEU A 21 -10.91 -19.92 -5.42
CA LEU A 21 -10.06 -18.77 -5.12
C LEU A 21 -10.29 -18.27 -3.69
N HIS A 22 -11.55 -18.12 -3.29
CA HIS A 22 -11.90 -17.73 -1.93
C HIS A 22 -11.32 -18.70 -0.90
N LYS A 23 -11.51 -20.01 -1.10
CA LYS A 23 -10.96 -21.04 -0.21
C LYS A 23 -9.43 -20.96 -0.10
N LEU A 24 -8.73 -20.76 -1.22
CA LEU A 24 -7.27 -20.61 -1.23
C LEU A 24 -6.83 -19.36 -0.47
N LEU A 25 -7.43 -18.20 -0.76
CA LEU A 25 -7.09 -16.95 -0.10
C LEU A 25 -7.39 -16.97 1.40
N THR A 26 -8.51 -17.54 1.82
CA THR A 26 -8.85 -17.65 3.24
C THR A 26 -7.87 -18.56 3.98
N ALA A 27 -7.45 -19.67 3.37
CA ALA A 27 -6.47 -20.58 3.98
C ALA A 27 -5.09 -19.92 4.17
N GLU A 28 -4.71 -19.05 3.25
CA GLU A 28 -3.42 -18.35 3.21
C GLU A 28 -3.58 -16.84 3.53
N TRP A 29 -4.64 -16.47 4.27
CA TRP A 29 -5.00 -15.06 4.45
C TRP A 29 -3.92 -14.24 5.15
N PRO A 30 -3.28 -14.71 6.23
CA PRO A 30 -2.18 -13.99 6.86
C PRO A 30 -1.05 -13.63 5.90
N ILE A 31 -0.68 -14.55 4.99
CA ILE A 31 0.42 -14.31 4.06
C ILE A 31 0.02 -13.39 2.90
N PHE A 32 -1.24 -13.44 2.46
CA PHE A 32 -1.79 -12.42 1.54
C PHE A 32 -1.72 -11.03 2.18
N TYR A 33 -2.13 -10.93 3.45
CA TYR A 33 -2.10 -9.69 4.21
C TYR A 33 -0.70 -9.09 4.27
N LEU A 34 0.31 -9.88 4.66
CA LEU A 34 1.71 -9.44 4.67
C LEU A 34 2.22 -9.11 3.26
N GLY A 35 1.93 -9.94 2.27
CA GLY A 35 2.35 -9.72 0.88
C GLY A 35 1.82 -8.41 0.29
N SER A 36 0.62 -7.98 0.69
CA SER A 36 -0.01 -6.73 0.24
C SER A 36 0.70 -5.45 0.74
N VAL A 37 1.55 -5.57 1.75
CA VAL A 37 2.35 -4.46 2.32
C VAL A 37 3.85 -4.70 2.23
N ALA A 38 4.28 -5.88 1.77
CA ALA A 38 5.69 -6.25 1.70
C ALA A 38 6.57 -5.33 0.83
N PRO A 39 6.10 -4.72 -0.28
CA PRO A 39 6.94 -3.82 -1.07
C PRO A 39 7.42 -2.58 -0.30
N ASP A 40 6.69 -2.17 0.74
CA ASP A 40 7.00 -1.02 1.60
C ASP A 40 8.05 -1.31 2.68
N VAL A 41 8.67 -2.49 2.70
CA VAL A 41 9.78 -2.81 3.62
C VAL A 41 10.94 -1.80 3.53
N ASN A 42 11.05 -1.05 2.43
CA ASN A 42 12.00 0.06 2.29
C ASN A 42 11.77 1.20 3.31
N ALA A 43 10.61 1.25 3.97
CA ALA A 43 10.34 2.22 5.02
C ALA A 43 11.20 1.99 6.27
N ILE A 44 11.73 0.77 6.44
CA ILE A 44 12.55 0.36 7.59
C ILE A 44 13.91 -0.22 7.17
N SER A 45 14.29 -0.13 5.90
CA SER A 45 15.53 -0.71 5.38
C SER A 45 16.17 0.19 4.33
N ASP A 46 17.46 -0.04 4.05
CA ASP A 46 18.21 0.69 3.03
C ASP A 46 17.91 0.20 1.60
N LEU A 47 16.95 -0.72 1.42
CA LEU A 47 16.56 -1.20 0.11
C LEU A 47 15.99 -0.03 -0.72
N PRO A 48 16.54 0.27 -1.90
CA PRO A 48 15.99 1.32 -2.73
C PRO A 48 14.59 0.93 -3.19
N ARG A 49 13.70 1.92 -3.32
CA ARG A 49 12.32 1.69 -3.77
C ARG A 49 12.25 0.90 -5.09
N GLU A 50 13.18 1.14 -6.01
CA GLU A 50 13.25 0.42 -7.29
C GLU A 50 13.50 -1.10 -7.13
N ALA A 51 14.15 -1.53 -6.04
CA ALA A 51 14.41 -2.94 -5.77
C ALA A 51 13.15 -3.70 -5.29
N THR A 52 12.20 -2.99 -4.68
CA THR A 52 10.93 -3.59 -4.21
C THR A 52 9.75 -3.26 -5.12
N HIS A 53 9.77 -2.13 -5.81
CA HIS A 53 8.65 -1.70 -6.67
C HIS A 53 8.85 -2.02 -8.15
N PHE A 54 10.07 -2.39 -8.57
CA PHE A 54 10.37 -2.83 -9.93
C PHE A 54 10.20 -1.77 -11.03
N TYR A 55 10.23 -0.49 -10.67
CA TYR A 55 10.25 0.62 -11.63
C TYR A 55 10.96 1.85 -11.08
N LYS A 56 11.45 2.70 -12.00
CA LYS A 56 12.07 3.99 -11.70
C LYS A 56 11.02 5.08 -11.52
N MET A 57 11.38 6.15 -10.82
CA MET A 57 10.54 7.34 -10.69
C MET A 57 11.00 8.46 -11.64
N PRO A 58 10.13 8.98 -12.54
CA PRO A 58 8.75 8.55 -12.80
C PRO A 58 8.68 7.22 -13.59
N PRO A 59 7.62 6.40 -13.41
CA PRO A 59 7.46 5.16 -14.13
C PRO A 59 7.18 5.41 -15.62
N ASP A 60 7.65 4.51 -16.49
CA ASP A 60 7.22 4.48 -17.89
C ASP A 60 5.69 4.26 -17.96
N ARG A 61 5.04 4.81 -18.99
CA ARG A 61 3.59 4.67 -19.18
C ARG A 61 3.17 3.21 -19.38
N GLN A 62 4.03 2.39 -19.97
CA GLN A 62 3.80 0.97 -20.24
C GLN A 62 4.25 0.06 -19.10
N GLU A 63 4.90 0.59 -18.07
CA GLU A 63 5.36 -0.21 -16.93
C GLU A 63 4.17 -0.85 -16.20
N MET A 64 4.29 -2.09 -15.77
CA MET A 64 3.24 -2.79 -15.03
C MET A 64 3.74 -3.35 -13.70
N ALA A 65 5.00 -3.10 -13.37
CA ALA A 65 5.74 -3.46 -12.17
C ALA A 65 5.82 -4.98 -11.92
N TYR A 66 4.70 -5.65 -11.71
CA TYR A 66 4.67 -7.09 -11.46
C TYR A 66 5.22 -7.92 -12.64
N PRO A 67 5.02 -7.60 -13.94
CA PRO A 67 5.66 -8.38 -15.01
C PRO A 67 7.18 -8.19 -15.01
N THR A 68 7.66 -7.00 -14.63
CA THR A 68 9.09 -6.71 -14.47
C THR A 68 9.68 -7.52 -13.31
N MET A 69 8.95 -7.63 -12.19
CA MET A 69 9.30 -8.54 -11.09
C MET A 69 9.39 -9.99 -11.56
N LEU A 70 8.36 -10.51 -12.24
CA LEU A 70 8.31 -11.91 -12.69
C LEU A 70 9.39 -12.22 -13.74
N LYS A 71 9.71 -11.27 -14.62
CA LYS A 71 10.82 -11.39 -15.57
C LYS A 71 12.18 -11.44 -14.87
N ARG A 72 12.34 -10.63 -13.81
CA ARG A 72 13.59 -10.58 -13.02
C ARG A 72 13.75 -11.80 -12.12
N TYR A 73 12.65 -12.40 -11.65
CA TYR A 73 12.63 -13.59 -10.81
C TYR A 73 11.74 -14.69 -11.42
N PRO A 74 12.21 -15.39 -12.46
CA PRO A 74 11.40 -16.38 -13.19
C PRO A 74 10.85 -17.52 -12.32
N GLN A 75 11.48 -17.83 -11.19
CA GLN A 75 10.98 -18.81 -10.22
C GLN A 75 9.62 -18.44 -9.63
N LEU A 76 9.24 -17.15 -9.66
CA LEU A 76 7.92 -16.67 -9.23
C LEU A 76 6.83 -16.87 -10.28
N ASN A 77 7.19 -17.32 -11.48
CA ASN A 77 6.26 -17.60 -12.56
C ASN A 77 5.89 -19.09 -12.66
N ASP A 78 6.59 -19.98 -11.93
CA ASP A 78 6.29 -21.41 -11.88
C ASP A 78 5.25 -21.72 -10.79
N VAL A 79 4.01 -21.30 -11.05
CA VAL A 79 2.89 -21.46 -10.10
C VAL A 79 2.62 -22.93 -9.75
N ALA A 80 2.94 -23.87 -10.65
CA ALA A 80 2.74 -25.30 -10.40
C ALA A 80 3.73 -25.86 -9.37
N ALA A 81 4.95 -25.30 -9.29
CA ALA A 81 5.97 -25.71 -8.33
C ALA A 81 5.92 -24.94 -6.99
N MET A 82 5.20 -23.81 -6.93
CA MET A 82 5.12 -22.99 -5.73
C MET A 82 4.14 -23.54 -4.68
N PRO A 83 4.51 -23.54 -3.38
CA PRO A 83 3.55 -23.74 -2.30
C PRO A 83 2.40 -22.72 -2.36
N ALA A 84 1.23 -23.11 -1.84
CA ALA A 84 0.04 -22.25 -1.79
C ALA A 84 0.34 -20.88 -1.16
N ALA A 85 0.98 -20.87 0.02
CA ALA A 85 1.38 -19.66 0.73
C ALA A 85 2.24 -18.73 -0.14
N GLN A 86 3.23 -19.27 -0.86
CA GLN A 86 4.11 -18.46 -1.72
C GLN A 86 3.34 -17.89 -2.91
N THR A 87 2.50 -18.69 -3.55
CA THR A 87 1.64 -18.24 -4.67
C THR A 87 0.74 -17.08 -4.26
N VAL A 88 0.11 -17.21 -3.09
CA VAL A 88 -0.75 -16.17 -2.51
C VAL A 88 0.04 -14.92 -2.14
N CYS A 89 1.26 -15.08 -1.61
CA CYS A 89 2.14 -13.97 -1.30
C CYS A 89 2.54 -13.17 -2.55
N VAL A 90 2.92 -13.86 -3.64
CA VAL A 90 3.28 -13.24 -4.93
C VAL A 90 2.08 -12.52 -5.54
N ALA A 91 0.87 -13.09 -5.44
CA ALA A 91 -0.35 -12.46 -5.90
C ALA A 91 -0.64 -11.16 -5.12
N ALA A 92 -0.51 -11.18 -3.79
CA ALA A 92 -0.68 -10.00 -2.95
C ALA A 92 0.36 -8.91 -3.26
N TYR A 93 1.62 -9.30 -3.45
CA TYR A 93 2.70 -8.40 -3.84
C TYR A 93 2.40 -7.74 -5.18
N SER A 94 1.92 -8.52 -6.16
CA SER A 94 1.54 -8.01 -7.48
C SER A 94 0.39 -7.02 -7.39
N ALA A 95 -0.63 -7.29 -6.56
CA ALA A 95 -1.75 -6.38 -6.34
C ALA A 95 -1.29 -5.04 -5.72
N HIS A 96 -0.34 -5.07 -4.78
CA HIS A 96 0.28 -3.86 -4.26
C HIS A 96 0.93 -3.04 -5.38
N LEU A 97 1.80 -3.67 -6.18
CA LEU A 97 2.52 -3.00 -7.26
C LEU A 97 1.58 -2.34 -8.28
N MET A 98 0.47 -3.02 -8.60
CA MET A 98 -0.56 -2.48 -9.48
C MET A 98 -1.25 -1.26 -8.87
N LEU A 99 -1.64 -1.33 -7.59
CA LEU A 99 -2.26 -0.20 -6.89
C LEU A 99 -1.34 1.02 -6.87
N ASP A 100 -0.05 0.80 -6.62
CA ASP A 100 0.95 1.87 -6.58
C ASP A 100 1.15 2.56 -7.94
N LEU A 101 1.12 1.80 -9.04
CA LEU A 101 1.15 2.37 -10.38
C LEU A 101 -0.14 3.15 -10.71
N ILE A 102 -1.31 2.64 -10.31
CA ILE A 102 -2.59 3.36 -10.44
C ILE A 102 -2.52 4.67 -9.67
N TRP A 103 -2.07 4.64 -8.41
CA TRP A 103 -1.89 5.82 -7.58
C TRP A 103 -0.96 6.84 -8.24
N LEU A 104 0.18 6.39 -8.76
CA LEU A 104 1.14 7.29 -9.42
C LEU A 104 0.56 7.94 -10.67
N ARG A 105 -0.15 7.18 -11.50
CA ARG A 105 -0.66 7.63 -12.81
C ARG A 105 -1.93 8.47 -12.72
N GLU A 106 -2.84 8.07 -11.85
CA GLU A 106 -4.18 8.64 -11.76
C GLU A 106 -4.30 9.67 -10.64
N VAL A 107 -3.36 9.69 -9.67
CA VAL A 107 -3.38 10.63 -8.53
C VAL A 107 -2.14 11.51 -8.49
N VAL A 108 -0.94 10.92 -8.36
CA VAL A 108 0.29 11.70 -8.14
C VAL A 108 0.62 12.57 -9.34
N TYR A 109 0.62 12.01 -10.54
CA TYR A 109 0.92 12.79 -11.75
C TYR A 109 -0.10 13.91 -12.00
N PRO A 110 -1.41 13.61 -12.07
CA PRO A 110 -2.41 14.60 -12.44
C PRO A 110 -2.59 15.70 -11.41
N TYR A 111 -2.52 15.37 -10.12
CA TYR A 111 -2.83 16.34 -9.06
C TYR A 111 -1.61 16.94 -8.41
N PHE A 112 -0.48 16.24 -8.34
CA PHE A 112 0.72 16.74 -7.68
C PHE A 112 1.81 17.13 -8.67
N TYR A 113 2.08 16.36 -9.72
CA TYR A 113 3.20 16.66 -10.61
C TYR A 113 2.91 17.73 -11.67
N LEU A 114 1.79 17.60 -12.39
CA LEU A 114 1.43 18.51 -13.49
C LEU A 114 0.97 19.91 -13.04
N PRO A 115 0.19 20.06 -11.94
CA PRO A 115 -0.34 21.37 -11.56
C PRO A 115 0.72 22.28 -10.93
N LYS A 116 1.14 23.30 -11.68
CA LYS A 116 2.06 24.34 -11.18
C LYS A 116 1.41 25.22 -10.08
N ALA A 117 0.08 25.30 -10.05
CA ALA A 117 -0.67 26.13 -9.10
C ALA A 117 -0.57 25.67 -7.63
N LEU A 118 -0.12 24.43 -7.38
CA LEU A 118 0.12 23.94 -6.01
C LEU A 118 1.39 24.51 -5.37
N GLY A 119 2.19 25.28 -6.12
CA GLY A 119 3.33 26.02 -5.61
C GLY A 119 4.66 25.29 -5.75
N SER A 120 5.52 25.38 -4.74
CA SER A 120 6.84 24.76 -4.73
C SER A 120 6.76 23.23 -4.65
N ARG A 121 7.90 22.56 -4.91
CA ARG A 121 7.99 21.10 -4.74
C ARG A 121 7.63 20.68 -3.32
N TRP A 122 8.17 21.38 -2.33
CA TRP A 122 7.90 21.11 -0.92
C TRP A 122 6.41 21.30 -0.57
N GLN A 123 5.75 22.34 -1.12
CA GLN A 123 4.31 22.57 -0.93
C GLN A 123 3.46 21.45 -1.53
N ARG A 124 3.88 20.86 -2.65
CA ARG A 124 3.20 19.69 -3.21
C ARG A 124 3.40 18.43 -2.35
N GLU A 125 4.63 18.21 -1.87
CA GLU A 125 4.97 17.04 -1.04
C GLU A 125 4.20 17.06 0.29
N ILE A 126 4.10 18.21 0.97
CA ILE A 126 3.32 18.30 2.22
C ILE A 126 1.83 18.03 2.01
N ILE A 127 1.24 18.54 0.92
CA ILE A 127 -0.18 18.28 0.60
C ILE A 127 -0.36 16.80 0.24
N HIS A 128 0.57 16.21 -0.52
CA HIS A 128 0.52 14.79 -0.91
C HIS A 128 0.58 13.87 0.31
N PHE A 129 1.50 14.13 1.24
CA PHE A 129 1.64 13.33 2.45
C PHE A 129 0.48 13.56 3.42
N ALA A 130 -0.11 14.76 3.44
CA ALA A 130 -1.35 15.00 4.18
C ALA A 130 -2.52 14.17 3.59
N LEU A 131 -2.65 14.12 2.26
CA LEU A 131 -3.63 13.27 1.59
C LEU A 131 -3.43 11.78 1.92
N LEU A 132 -2.20 11.27 1.78
CA LEU A 132 -1.88 9.87 2.09
C LEU A 132 -2.22 9.52 3.54
N THR A 133 -1.87 10.41 4.47
CA THR A 133 -2.14 10.19 5.90
C THR A 133 -3.64 10.22 6.20
N PHE A 134 -4.38 11.14 5.58
CA PHE A 134 -5.84 11.18 5.69
C PHE A 134 -6.50 9.89 5.16
N LEU A 135 -6.08 9.41 3.99
CA LEU A 135 -6.59 8.17 3.42
C LEU A 135 -6.19 6.93 4.24
N ASP A 136 -4.99 6.91 4.83
CA ASP A 136 -4.58 5.87 5.76
C ASP A 136 -5.44 5.85 7.02
N MET A 137 -5.82 7.01 7.57
CA MET A 137 -6.74 7.08 8.71
C MET A 137 -8.12 6.51 8.37
N LEU A 138 -8.65 6.82 7.19
CA LEU A 138 -9.92 6.23 6.72
C LEU A 138 -9.80 4.72 6.53
N ALA A 139 -8.73 4.27 5.87
CA ALA A 139 -8.46 2.84 5.65
C ALA A 139 -8.34 2.09 6.98
N LEU A 140 -7.65 2.67 7.97
CA LEU A 140 -7.48 2.09 9.30
C LEU A 140 -8.82 1.91 10.02
N GLN A 141 -9.73 2.89 9.93
CA GLN A 141 -11.07 2.79 10.52
C GLN A 141 -11.92 1.69 9.87
N ALA A 142 -11.68 1.41 8.59
CA ALA A 142 -12.40 0.39 7.83
C ALA A 142 -11.79 -1.01 7.96
N LEU A 143 -10.64 -1.18 8.62
CA LEU A 143 -10.05 -2.50 8.83
C LEU A 143 -10.88 -3.33 9.83
N PRO A 144 -10.98 -4.66 9.62
CA PRO A 144 -11.63 -5.53 10.59
C PRO A 144 -10.83 -5.58 11.89
N LYS A 145 -11.52 -5.87 13.01
CA LYS A 145 -10.88 -6.05 14.33
C LYS A 145 -9.81 -7.15 14.34
N THR A 146 -9.88 -8.09 13.40
CA THR A 146 -8.91 -9.17 13.22
C THR A 146 -7.64 -8.75 12.48
N ALA A 147 -7.58 -7.56 11.87
CA ALA A 147 -6.45 -7.15 11.02
C ALA A 147 -5.08 -7.30 11.72
N VAL A 148 -5.01 -6.91 13.00
CA VAL A 148 -3.79 -7.04 13.82
C VAL A 148 -3.38 -8.50 13.99
N SER A 149 -4.32 -9.37 14.41
CA SER A 149 -4.02 -10.78 14.65
C SER A 149 -3.76 -11.54 13.34
N THR A 150 -4.45 -11.18 12.26
CA THR A 150 -4.20 -11.69 10.90
C THR A 150 -2.78 -11.36 10.46
N LEU A 151 -2.35 -10.10 10.58
CA LEU A 151 -1.01 -9.70 10.19
C LEU A 151 0.05 -10.38 11.06
N ALA A 152 -0.16 -10.45 12.38
CA ALA A 152 0.76 -11.09 13.32
C ALA A 152 0.93 -12.60 13.06
N ALA A 153 -0.12 -13.27 12.58
CA ALA A 153 -0.08 -14.69 12.22
C ALA A 153 0.70 -14.98 10.92
N ALA A 154 1.05 -13.95 10.13
CA ALA A 154 1.74 -14.15 8.87
C ALA A 154 3.15 -14.71 9.08
N THR A 155 3.50 -15.75 8.31
CA THR A 155 4.85 -16.31 8.28
C THR A 155 5.45 -16.12 6.88
N SER A 156 6.62 -15.49 6.80
CA SER A 156 7.21 -15.04 5.52
C SER A 156 8.11 -16.08 4.84
N ARG A 157 8.21 -17.31 5.38
CA ARG A 157 9.22 -18.30 4.93
C ARG A 157 9.14 -18.50 3.40
N HIS A 158 10.18 -18.03 2.71
CA HIS A 158 10.35 -18.14 1.26
C HIS A 158 9.29 -17.41 0.42
N CYS A 159 8.62 -16.39 0.97
CA CYS A 159 7.64 -15.63 0.20
C CYS A 159 8.29 -14.91 -1.00
N LEU A 160 9.43 -14.22 -0.82
CA LEU A 160 10.08 -13.44 -1.89
C LEU A 160 11.59 -13.69 -1.94
N PRO A 161 12.16 -14.02 -3.11
CA PRO A 161 13.58 -14.35 -3.25
C PRO A 161 14.50 -13.13 -3.22
N PHE A 162 13.94 -11.92 -3.27
CA PHE A 162 14.68 -10.65 -3.36
C PHE A 162 14.59 -9.82 -2.09
N ILE A 163 13.86 -10.31 -1.09
CA ILE A 163 13.95 -9.83 0.28
C ILE A 163 14.64 -10.98 1.03
N GLU A 164 15.95 -11.07 0.80
CA GLU A 164 16.80 -12.21 1.15
C GLU A 164 16.79 -12.51 2.66
N ASP A 165 16.54 -11.46 3.47
CA ASP A 165 16.40 -11.60 4.90
C ASP A 165 14.92 -11.67 5.29
N ASN A 166 14.42 -12.88 5.55
CA ASN A 166 13.09 -13.07 6.13
C ASN A 166 12.91 -12.22 7.40
N LEU A 167 14.01 -11.88 8.11
CA LEU A 167 14.00 -10.98 9.25
C LEU A 167 13.47 -9.59 8.90
N LEU A 168 13.80 -9.04 7.72
CA LEU A 168 13.30 -7.72 7.30
C LEU A 168 11.78 -7.73 7.13
N LEU A 169 11.22 -8.78 6.53
CA LEU A 169 9.76 -8.91 6.43
C LEU A 169 9.10 -9.12 7.79
N TYR A 170 9.74 -9.85 8.71
CA TYR A 170 9.25 -9.98 10.08
C TYR A 170 9.31 -8.66 10.86
N GLN A 171 10.41 -7.92 10.75
CA GLN A 171 10.54 -6.59 11.35
C GLN A 171 9.48 -5.63 10.80
N TRP A 172 9.24 -5.66 9.48
CA TRP A 172 8.21 -4.84 8.86
C TRP A 172 6.81 -5.22 9.34
N ARG A 173 6.50 -6.53 9.37
CA ARG A 173 5.26 -7.05 9.94
C ARG A 173 5.09 -6.56 11.38
N ASP A 174 6.12 -6.65 12.22
CA ASP A 174 6.05 -6.30 13.63
C ASP A 174 5.87 -4.79 13.84
N VAL A 175 6.51 -3.95 13.01
CA VAL A 175 6.28 -2.50 12.98
C VAL A 175 4.81 -2.19 12.64
N LEU A 176 4.26 -2.84 11.62
CA LEU A 176 2.86 -2.66 11.25
C LEU A 176 1.89 -3.19 12.32
N VAL A 177 2.17 -4.36 12.91
CA VAL A 177 1.38 -4.92 14.01
C VAL A 177 1.33 -3.94 15.18
N ALA A 178 2.45 -3.31 15.53
CA ALA A 178 2.51 -2.28 16.57
C ALA A 178 1.71 -1.03 16.18
N GLN A 179 1.84 -0.55 14.93
CA GLN A 179 1.11 0.62 14.42
C GLN A 179 -0.40 0.42 14.37
N LEU A 180 -0.87 -0.80 14.11
CA LEU A 180 -2.29 -1.12 13.98
C LEU A 180 -2.98 -1.35 15.34
N GLN A 181 -2.25 -1.35 16.45
CA GLN A 181 -2.86 -1.48 17.79
C GLN A 181 -3.79 -0.29 18.08
N PRO A 182 -4.91 -0.51 18.79
CA PRO A 182 -5.79 0.57 19.21
C PRO A 182 -5.04 1.65 20.00
N GLY A 183 -5.13 2.91 19.55
CA GLY A 183 -4.48 4.05 20.20
C GLY A 183 -2.98 4.19 19.92
N ALA A 184 -2.39 3.31 19.09
CA ALA A 184 -1.00 3.46 18.69
C ALA A 184 -0.79 4.72 17.82
N PRO A 185 0.38 5.37 17.93
CA PRO A 185 0.76 6.42 17.01
C PRO A 185 0.78 5.92 15.57
N ILE A 186 0.29 6.74 14.63
CA ILE A 186 0.35 6.42 13.21
C ILE A 186 1.78 6.66 12.72
N LYS A 187 2.55 5.58 12.53
CA LYS A 187 3.96 5.66 12.08
C LYS A 187 4.14 6.42 10.77
N THR A 188 3.12 6.42 9.90
CA THR A 188 3.08 7.21 8.66
C THR A 188 3.34 8.71 8.92
N VAL A 189 2.85 9.26 10.03
CA VAL A 189 3.09 10.66 10.42
C VAL A 189 4.58 10.89 10.67
N GLU A 190 5.25 9.97 11.36
CA GLU A 190 6.69 10.07 11.63
C GLU A 190 7.52 9.97 10.35
N ILE A 191 7.19 9.00 9.48
CA ILE A 191 7.87 8.78 8.20
C ILE A 191 7.76 10.03 7.32
N TYR A 192 6.56 10.58 7.17
CA TYR A 192 6.34 11.73 6.30
C TYR A 192 6.87 13.03 6.89
N ALA A 193 6.77 13.24 8.20
CA ALA A 193 7.42 14.38 8.86
C ALA A 193 8.94 14.37 8.60
N GLY A 194 9.59 13.21 8.76
CA GLY A 194 11.00 13.04 8.46
C GLY A 194 11.36 13.34 7.01
N ARG A 195 10.57 12.86 6.05
CA ARG A 195 10.77 13.14 4.61
C ARG A 195 10.59 14.62 4.26
N LEU A 196 9.75 15.35 4.98
CA LEU A 196 9.52 16.79 4.79
C LEU A 196 10.53 17.68 5.51
N GLY A 197 11.40 17.10 6.36
CA GLY A 197 12.27 17.87 7.26
C GLY A 197 11.50 18.59 8.36
N MET A 198 10.31 18.11 8.72
CA MET A 198 9.42 18.69 9.73
C MET A 198 9.43 17.87 11.02
N SER A 199 9.02 18.48 12.13
CA SER A 199 8.76 17.71 13.35
C SER A 199 7.46 16.90 13.23
N VAL A 200 7.39 15.77 13.94
CA VAL A 200 6.17 14.94 14.03
C VAL A 200 4.99 15.76 14.56
N ALA A 201 5.24 16.61 15.56
CA ALA A 201 4.22 17.47 16.16
C ALA A 201 3.69 18.52 15.17
N GLU A 202 4.56 19.13 14.36
CA GLU A 202 4.17 20.13 13.37
C GLU A 202 3.33 19.51 12.24
N PHE A 203 3.77 18.37 11.69
CA PHE A 203 3.00 17.68 10.67
C PHE A 203 1.66 17.15 11.23
N GLY A 204 1.66 16.62 12.47
CA GLY A 204 0.45 16.21 13.17
C GLY A 204 -0.53 17.36 13.42
N ALA A 205 -0.03 18.55 13.77
CA ALA A 205 -0.86 19.74 13.99
C ALA A 205 -1.56 20.19 12.69
N ASN A 206 -0.89 20.09 11.54
CA ASN A 206 -1.52 20.37 10.24
C ASN A 206 -2.71 19.45 9.97
N LEU A 207 -2.57 18.15 10.26
CA LEU A 207 -3.63 17.14 10.06
C LEU A 207 -4.84 17.37 10.98
N GLN A 208 -4.61 17.88 12.20
CA GLN A 208 -5.68 18.18 13.17
C GLN A 208 -6.34 19.55 12.92
N ASN A 209 -5.68 20.46 12.22
CA ASN A 209 -6.19 21.79 11.93
C ASN A 209 -7.17 21.73 10.74
N LYS A 210 -8.48 21.79 11.05
CA LYS A 210 -9.56 21.77 10.05
C LYS A 210 -9.43 22.86 8.99
N GLN A 211 -9.06 24.08 9.38
CA GLN A 211 -8.90 25.19 8.44
C GLN A 211 -7.72 24.95 7.50
N TRP A 212 -6.62 24.42 8.03
CA TRP A 212 -5.45 24.05 7.23
C TRP A 212 -5.81 22.93 6.24
N MET A 213 -6.43 21.86 6.72
CA MET A 213 -6.87 20.74 5.87
C MET A 213 -7.83 21.19 4.77
N GLN A 214 -8.78 22.08 5.09
CA GLN A 214 -9.67 22.66 4.08
C GLN A 214 -8.88 23.43 3.03
N THR A 215 -8.11 24.43 3.47
CA THR A 215 -7.41 25.38 2.59
C THR A 215 -6.32 24.71 1.74
N HIS A 216 -5.61 23.74 2.29
CA HIS A 216 -4.41 23.16 1.67
C HIS A 216 -4.67 21.82 1.00
N LEU A 217 -5.63 21.03 1.46
CA LEU A 217 -5.96 19.73 0.90
C LEU A 217 -7.30 19.75 0.17
N PHE A 218 -8.41 19.95 0.88
CA PHE A 218 -9.75 19.72 0.32
C PHE A 218 -10.17 20.72 -0.75
N ASP A 219 -9.74 21.99 -0.65
CA ASP A 219 -10.02 23.01 -1.68
C ASP A 219 -9.16 22.83 -2.94
N LYS A 220 -8.06 22.09 -2.85
CA LYS A 220 -7.04 22.00 -3.91
C LYS A 220 -7.00 20.66 -4.61
N ILE A 221 -7.38 19.59 -3.91
CA ILE A 221 -7.33 18.22 -4.40
C ILE A 221 -8.77 17.67 -4.39
N PRO A 222 -9.27 17.13 -5.51
CA PRO A 222 -10.59 16.50 -5.55
C PRO A 222 -10.52 15.14 -4.85
N VAL A 223 -10.62 15.14 -3.51
CA VAL A 223 -10.47 13.95 -2.67
C VAL A 223 -11.53 12.89 -3.01
N ASP A 224 -12.74 13.30 -3.39
CA ASP A 224 -13.81 12.44 -3.90
C ASP A 224 -13.36 11.65 -5.14
N LYS A 225 -12.71 12.31 -6.11
CA LYS A 225 -12.17 11.66 -7.30
C LYS A 225 -11.00 10.75 -6.97
N VAL A 226 -10.14 11.14 -6.04
CA VAL A 226 -9.05 10.28 -5.55
C VAL A 226 -9.62 9.00 -4.91
N GLN A 227 -10.65 9.13 -4.08
CA GLN A 227 -11.33 7.98 -3.49
C GLN A 227 -12.00 7.10 -4.55
N ALA A 228 -12.63 7.71 -5.57
CA ALA A 228 -13.21 6.97 -6.69
C ALA A 228 -12.16 6.17 -7.49
N VAL A 229 -10.95 6.71 -7.70
CA VAL A 229 -9.82 5.97 -8.30
C VAL A 229 -9.46 4.75 -7.46
N LEU A 230 -9.35 4.90 -6.13
CA LEU A 230 -9.06 3.77 -5.24
C LEU A 230 -10.18 2.73 -5.23
N GLN A 231 -11.44 3.16 -5.26
CA GLN A 231 -12.60 2.26 -5.35
C GLN A 231 -12.67 1.50 -6.68
N ALA A 232 -12.22 2.12 -7.78
CA ALA A 232 -12.17 1.50 -9.09
C ALA A 232 -10.95 0.58 -9.30
N ALA A 233 -9.92 0.70 -8.44
CA ALA A 233 -8.74 -0.19 -8.48
C ALA A 233 -9.09 -1.65 -8.13
N VAL A 234 -10.22 -1.85 -7.44
CA VAL A 234 -10.79 -3.16 -7.11
C VAL A 234 -12.16 -3.24 -7.80
N PRO A 235 -12.40 -4.18 -8.75
CA PRO A 235 -13.65 -4.25 -9.48
C PRO A 235 -14.87 -4.32 -8.56
N GLN A 236 -15.86 -3.46 -8.73
CA GLN A 236 -17.08 -3.50 -7.90
C GLN A 236 -17.97 -4.68 -8.32
N ARG A 237 -18.80 -5.19 -7.41
CA ARG A 237 -19.85 -6.16 -7.79
C ARG A 237 -20.81 -5.47 -8.76
N GLU A 238 -21.09 -6.10 -9.90
CA GLU A 238 -22.27 -5.76 -10.67
C GLU A 238 -23.50 -6.05 -9.79
N GLN A 239 -24.37 -5.04 -9.60
CA GLN A 239 -25.62 -5.18 -8.85
C GLN A 239 -26.64 -6.02 -9.61
#